data_AF-A0A0F9J7H6-F1
#
_entry.id   AF-A0A0F9J7H6-F1
#
_cell.length_a   1.000
_cell.length_b   1.000
_cell.length_c   1.000
_cell.angle_alpha   90.00
_cell.angle_beta   90.00
_cell.angle_gamma   90.00
#
_symmetry.space_group_name_H-M   'P 1'
#
loop_
_entity.id
_entity.type
_entity.pdbx_description
1 polymer ?
#
loop_
_entity_poly.entity_id
_entity_poly.type
_entity_poly.pdbx_seq_one_letter_code
_entity_poly.pdbx_strand_id
1 'polypeptide(L)'
;MTKKAKAQNKVRNHIEFRGGEFLVITPRIVRYWWGICNLALFNGKLHPPTEIVIKSLKDCYGFIEANEKRVRIAISSANVTRELFLTALVHEMVHQWEYETYGCMAHHGKRFYAWRNRVKKIGLDLELDIYEPDYFTYGEKQLYKRRHKDTL
;
A
#
# COMPACT_ATOMS: atom_id res chain seq x y z
N MET A 1 -15.74 22.80 -1.29
CA MET A 1 -14.60 21.86 -1.30
C MET A 1 -15.12 20.42 -1.36
N THR A 2 -14.68 19.62 -2.33
CA THR A 2 -15.17 18.23 -2.54
C THR A 2 -14.73 17.27 -1.42
N LYS A 3 -15.41 16.12 -1.26
CA LYS A 3 -15.02 15.07 -0.30
C LYS A 3 -13.56 14.63 -0.51
N LYS A 4 -13.14 14.47 -1.77
CA LYS A 4 -11.75 14.19 -2.15
C LYS A 4 -10.78 15.27 -1.68
N ALA A 5 -11.04 16.54 -1.99
CA ALA A 5 -10.16 17.63 -1.61
C ALA A 5 -10.02 17.76 -0.08
N LYS A 6 -11.11 17.51 0.67
CA LYS A 6 -11.05 17.43 2.13
C LYS A 6 -10.15 16.28 2.62
N ALA A 7 -10.27 15.09 2.01
CA ALA A 7 -9.41 13.96 2.35
C ALA A 7 -7.93 14.21 2.02
N GLN A 8 -7.65 14.81 0.86
CA GLN A 8 -6.29 15.20 0.46
C GLN A 8 -5.65 16.18 1.45
N ASN A 9 -6.38 17.23 1.84
CA ASN A 9 -5.91 18.18 2.85
C ASN A 9 -5.73 17.51 4.22
N LYS A 10 -6.59 16.55 4.57
CA LYS A 10 -6.47 15.82 5.83
C LYS A 10 -5.18 14.99 5.91
N VAL A 11 -4.80 14.32 4.81
CA VAL A 11 -3.52 13.61 4.76
C VAL A 11 -2.36 14.60 4.83
N ARG A 12 -2.37 15.64 3.98
CA ARG A 12 -1.28 16.64 3.93
C ARG A 12 -1.03 17.28 5.29
N ASN A 13 -2.07 17.79 5.94
CA ASN A 13 -1.94 18.41 7.26
C ASN A 13 -1.46 17.40 8.31
N HIS A 14 -1.85 16.14 8.23
CA HIS A 14 -1.35 15.13 9.17
C HIS A 14 0.15 14.91 9.02
N ILE A 15 0.64 14.84 7.78
CA ILE A 15 2.07 14.71 7.51
C ILE A 15 2.82 15.98 7.94
N GLU A 16 2.32 17.16 7.55
CA GLU A 16 2.95 18.44 7.87
C GLU A 16 3.10 18.67 9.38
N PHE A 17 2.05 18.41 10.16
CA PHE A 17 2.04 18.74 11.59
C PHE A 17 2.46 17.58 12.50
N ARG A 18 2.41 16.33 12.02
CA ARG A 18 2.62 15.15 12.86
C ARG A 18 3.53 14.10 12.21
N GLY A 19 3.97 14.28 10.96
CA GLY A 19 4.63 13.24 10.16
C GLY A 19 5.83 12.58 10.86
N GLY A 20 6.66 13.38 11.54
CA GLY A 20 7.84 12.91 12.27
C GLY A 20 7.57 12.22 13.61
N GLU A 21 6.33 12.19 14.10
CA GLU A 21 6.00 11.53 15.35
C GLU A 21 5.84 10.02 15.17
N PHE A 22 6.25 9.25 16.18
CA PHE A 22 6.01 7.82 16.23
C PHE A 22 4.53 7.47 16.39
N LEU A 23 4.14 6.32 15.84
CA LEU A 23 2.77 5.81 15.85
C LEU A 23 2.73 4.36 16.33
N VAL A 24 1.89 4.09 17.33
CA VAL A 24 1.48 2.72 17.66
C VAL A 24 0.44 2.27 16.64
N ILE A 25 0.80 1.32 15.78
CA ILE A 25 -0.08 0.85 14.71
C ILE A 25 -1.08 -0.16 15.27
N THR A 26 -2.36 0.05 14.96
CA THR A 26 -3.46 -0.87 15.30
C THR A 26 -4.36 -1.09 14.07
N PRO A 27 -5.12 -2.19 13.99
CA PRO A 27 -6.05 -2.41 12.89
C PRO A 27 -7.05 -1.25 12.70
N ARG A 28 -7.45 -0.60 13.79
CA ARG A 28 -8.35 0.56 13.76
C ARG A 28 -7.69 1.77 13.08
N ILE A 29 -6.42 2.04 13.39
CA ILE A 29 -5.64 3.12 12.78
C ILE A 29 -5.43 2.85 11.29
N VAL A 30 -5.07 1.62 10.92
CA VAL A 30 -4.93 1.21 9.52
C VAL A 30 -6.24 1.41 8.77
N ARG A 31 -7.37 0.89 9.29
CA ARG A 31 -8.68 1.03 8.64
C ARG A 31 -9.09 2.50 8.47
N TYR A 32 -8.84 3.32 9.48
CA TYR A 32 -9.16 4.74 9.44
C TYR A 32 -8.37 5.47 8.34
N TRP A 33 -7.05 5.29 8.31
CA TRP A 33 -6.21 5.94 7.31
C TRP A 33 -6.39 5.36 5.91
N TRP A 34 -6.62 4.06 5.79
CA TRP A 34 -6.97 3.41 4.53
C TRP A 34 -8.21 4.07 3.91
N GLY A 35 -9.26 4.30 4.70
CA GLY A 35 -10.48 4.97 4.21
C GLY A 35 -10.23 6.39 3.72
N ILE A 36 -9.39 7.15 4.44
CA ILE A 36 -9.02 8.52 4.06
C ILE A 36 -8.18 8.51 2.78
N CYS A 37 -7.17 7.66 2.69
CA CYS A 37 -6.30 7.53 1.52
C CYS A 37 -7.07 7.03 0.29
N ASN A 38 -8.01 6.10 0.47
CA ASN A 38 -8.88 5.61 -0.61
C ASN A 38 -9.66 6.76 -1.22
N LEU A 39 -10.28 7.61 -0.39
CA LEU A 39 -10.98 8.80 -0.86
C LEU A 39 -10.03 9.85 -1.49
N ALA A 40 -8.84 10.05 -0.91
CA ALA A 40 -7.89 11.07 -1.36
C ALA A 40 -7.24 10.75 -2.72
N LEU A 41 -6.87 9.50 -2.95
CA LEU A 41 -6.10 9.05 -4.12
C LEU A 41 -6.97 8.31 -5.14
N PHE A 42 -7.80 7.38 -4.69
CA PHE A 42 -8.51 6.42 -5.52
C PHE A 42 -9.99 6.77 -5.72
N ASN A 43 -10.42 7.95 -5.23
CA ASN A 43 -11.80 8.42 -5.26
C ASN A 43 -12.79 7.48 -4.55
N GLY A 44 -12.33 6.71 -3.57
CA GLY A 44 -13.16 5.76 -2.83
C GLY A 44 -13.49 4.48 -3.60
N LYS A 45 -12.74 4.17 -4.67
CA LYS A 45 -13.04 3.04 -5.56
C LYS A 45 -12.41 1.71 -5.15
N LEU A 46 -11.38 1.73 -4.30
CA LEU A 46 -10.78 0.48 -3.83
C LEU A 46 -11.73 -0.26 -2.90
N HIS A 47 -11.76 -1.59 -2.99
CA HIS A 47 -12.53 -2.41 -2.07
C HIS A 47 -11.88 -2.39 -0.67
N PRO A 48 -12.67 -2.29 0.41
CA PRO A 48 -12.11 -2.31 1.76
C PRO A 48 -11.40 -3.64 2.04
N PRO A 49 -10.26 -3.62 2.77
CA PRO A 49 -9.57 -4.84 3.15
C PRO A 49 -10.50 -5.70 4.02
N THR A 50 -10.62 -6.98 3.67
CA THR A 50 -11.38 -7.98 4.42
C THR A 50 -10.66 -8.36 5.72
N GLU A 51 -9.34 -8.19 5.75
CA GLU A 51 -8.50 -8.52 6.90
C GLU A 51 -7.35 -7.50 7.01
N ILE A 52 -7.07 -7.06 8.24
CA ILE A 52 -5.93 -6.21 8.56
C ILE A 52 -5.12 -6.91 9.64
N VAL A 53 -3.84 -7.16 9.37
CA VAL A 53 -2.94 -7.87 10.28
C VAL A 53 -1.79 -6.95 10.68
N ILE A 54 -1.57 -6.82 11.99
CA ILE A 54 -0.40 -6.14 12.55
C ILE A 54 0.53 -7.21 13.10
N LYS A 55 1.74 -7.33 12.53
CA LYS A 55 2.71 -8.34 12.94
C LYS A 55 4.14 -7.86 12.70
N SER A 56 5.11 -8.48 13.35
CA SER A 56 6.51 -8.25 13.00
C SER A 56 6.76 -8.74 11.58
N LEU A 57 7.31 -7.86 10.75
CA LEU A 57 7.71 -8.15 9.38
C LEU A 57 9.22 -8.02 9.29
N LYS A 58 9.84 -8.98 8.62
CA LYS A 58 11.28 -8.93 8.34
C LYS A 58 11.46 -8.17 7.04
N ASP A 59 12.33 -7.16 7.06
CA ASP A 59 12.78 -6.38 5.91
C ASP A 59 11.70 -5.54 5.17
N CYS A 60 10.41 -5.59 5.55
CA CYS A 60 9.35 -4.77 4.95
C CYS A 60 8.45 -4.05 5.97
N TYR A 61 7.76 -2.99 5.53
CA TYR A 61 6.83 -2.22 6.35
C TYR A 61 5.36 -2.61 6.15
N GLY A 62 5.06 -3.32 5.07
CA GLY A 62 3.74 -3.84 4.77
C GLY A 62 3.80 -4.83 3.63
N PHE A 63 2.68 -5.51 3.42
CA PHE A 63 2.42 -6.23 2.19
C PHE A 63 0.91 -6.41 1.98
N ILE A 64 0.51 -6.57 0.72
CA ILE A 64 -0.87 -6.91 0.36
C ILE A 64 -0.99 -8.31 -0.26
N GLU A 65 -1.99 -9.05 0.18
CA GLU A 65 -2.43 -10.29 -0.46
C GLU A 65 -3.84 -10.05 -1.02
N ALA A 66 -3.96 -10.02 -2.34
CA ALA A 66 -5.24 -9.83 -3.02
C ALA A 66 -5.60 -11.05 -3.87
N ASN A 67 -6.87 -11.46 -3.78
CA ASN A 67 -7.51 -12.39 -4.70
C ASN A 67 -8.92 -11.87 -5.05
N GLU A 68 -9.65 -12.55 -5.94
CA GLU A 68 -10.99 -12.14 -6.39
C GLU A 68 -12.00 -11.84 -5.26
N LYS A 69 -11.82 -12.43 -4.07
CA LYS A 69 -12.77 -12.36 -2.96
C LYS A 69 -12.25 -11.62 -1.74
N ARG A 70 -10.94 -11.39 -1.64
CA ARG A 70 -10.29 -10.95 -0.40
C ARG A 70 -9.12 -10.03 -0.70
N VAL A 71 -9.06 -8.96 0.08
CA VAL A 71 -7.90 -8.08 0.18
C VAL A 71 -7.44 -8.12 1.63
N ARG A 72 -6.23 -8.62 1.85
CA ARG A 72 -5.58 -8.65 3.17
C ARG A 72 -4.40 -7.72 3.16
N ILE A 73 -4.39 -6.78 4.09
CA ILE A 73 -3.27 -5.86 4.30
C ILE A 73 -2.55 -6.28 5.58
N ALA A 74 -1.26 -6.58 5.47
CA ALA A 74 -0.37 -6.76 6.61
C ALA A 74 0.51 -5.52 6.75
N ILE A 75 0.62 -4.98 7.95
CA ILE A 75 1.50 -3.85 8.27
C ILE A 75 2.44 -4.26 9.40
N SER A 76 3.70 -3.82 9.30
CA SER A 76 4.72 -4.07 10.31
C SER A 76 4.30 -3.47 11.65
N SER A 77 4.51 -4.23 12.73
CA SER A 77 4.35 -3.75 14.11
C SER A 77 5.53 -2.89 14.59
N ALA A 78 6.52 -2.63 13.73
CA ALA A 78 7.65 -1.77 14.05
C ALA A 78 7.19 -0.37 14.46
N ASN A 79 7.92 0.23 15.40
CA ASN A 79 7.68 1.62 15.76
C ASN A 79 8.19 2.51 14.62
N VAL A 80 7.27 3.12 13.90
CA VAL A 80 7.57 3.95 12.72
C VAL A 80 6.95 5.32 12.88
N THR A 81 7.47 6.29 12.14
CA THR A 81 6.86 7.61 12.07
C THR A 81 5.51 7.54 11.36
N ARG A 82 4.62 8.49 11.63
CA ARG A 82 3.30 8.59 10.98
C ARG A 82 3.44 8.73 9.46
N GLU A 83 4.46 9.45 9.01
CA GLU A 83 4.78 9.59 7.60
C GLU A 83 5.19 8.26 6.98
N LEU A 84 6.15 7.55 7.59
CA LEU A 84 6.58 6.24 7.09
C LEU A 84 5.42 5.23 7.06
N PHE A 85 4.58 5.21 8.10
CA PHE A 85 3.37 4.39 8.13
C PHE A 85 2.42 4.72 6.97
N LEU A 86 2.13 6.00 6.73
CA LEU A 86 1.20 6.41 5.67
C LEU A 86 1.79 6.18 4.28
N THR A 87 3.09 6.36 4.10
CA THR A 87 3.77 6.03 2.85
C THR A 87 3.66 4.52 2.58
N ALA A 88 4.01 3.68 3.54
CA ALA A 88 3.90 2.22 3.40
C ALA A 88 2.45 1.80 3.14
N LEU A 89 1.46 2.38 3.83
CA LEU A 89 0.06 2.08 3.57
C LEU A 89 -0.36 2.48 2.14
N VAL A 90 0.00 3.68 1.69
CA VAL A 90 -0.35 4.15 0.33
C VAL A 90 0.34 3.31 -0.73
N HIS A 91 1.57 2.89 -0.50
CA HIS A 91 2.33 1.97 -1.33
C HIS A 91 1.54 0.67 -1.57
N GLU A 92 1.13 -0.01 -0.50
CA GLU A 92 0.31 -1.22 -0.60
C GLU A 92 -1.06 -0.96 -1.28
N MET A 93 -1.65 0.22 -1.09
CA MET A 93 -2.90 0.59 -1.76
C MET A 93 -2.72 0.82 -3.27
N VAL A 94 -1.53 1.21 -3.74
CA VAL A 94 -1.25 1.27 -5.19
C VAL A 94 -1.17 -0.14 -5.76
N HIS A 95 -0.52 -1.08 -5.08
CA HIS A 95 -0.55 -2.50 -5.49
C HIS A 95 -1.97 -3.07 -5.48
N GLN A 96 -2.79 -2.72 -4.48
CA GLN A 96 -4.21 -3.06 -4.47
C GLN A 96 -4.92 -2.55 -5.73
N TRP A 97 -4.68 -1.31 -6.10
CA TRP A 97 -5.28 -0.71 -7.29
C TRP A 97 -4.85 -1.43 -8.57
N GLU A 98 -3.58 -1.81 -8.69
CA GLU A 98 -3.09 -2.59 -9.84
C GLU A 98 -3.82 -3.93 -9.94
N TYR A 99 -3.93 -4.65 -8.82
CA TYR A 99 -4.66 -5.91 -8.76
C TYR A 99 -6.13 -5.74 -9.15
N GLU A 100 -6.85 -4.80 -8.54
CA GLU A 100 -8.28 -4.60 -8.81
C GLU A 100 -8.55 -4.09 -10.22
N THR A 101 -7.60 -3.41 -10.86
CA THR A 101 -7.76 -2.86 -12.20
C THR A 101 -7.33 -3.84 -13.30
N TYR A 102 -6.29 -4.64 -13.06
CA TYR A 102 -5.64 -5.45 -14.10
C TYR A 102 -5.56 -6.95 -13.79
N GLY A 103 -5.98 -7.38 -12.59
CA GLY A 103 -5.93 -8.78 -12.16
C GLY A 103 -4.53 -9.28 -11.77
N CYS A 104 -3.51 -8.42 -11.82
CA CYS A 104 -2.15 -8.73 -11.40
C CYS A 104 -1.52 -7.53 -10.71
N MET A 105 -0.63 -7.81 -9.76
CA MET A 105 0.28 -6.83 -9.18
C MET A 105 1.58 -6.95 -9.95
N ALA A 106 2.05 -5.86 -10.55
CA ALA A 106 3.41 -5.84 -11.07
C ALA A 106 4.35 -5.41 -9.93
N HIS A 107 5.64 -5.72 -10.05
CA HIS A 107 6.68 -4.92 -9.37
C HIS A 107 6.54 -3.43 -9.77
N HIS A 108 7.30 -2.52 -9.15
CA HIS A 108 7.28 -1.06 -9.42
C HIS A 108 7.52 -0.70 -10.89
N GLY A 109 6.49 -0.88 -11.71
CA GLY A 109 6.51 -0.66 -13.15
C GLY A 109 5.85 0.66 -13.51
N LYS A 110 5.60 0.86 -14.80
CA LYS A 110 4.99 2.10 -15.31
C LYS A 110 3.65 2.44 -14.62
N ARG A 111 2.85 1.42 -14.29
CA ARG A 111 1.53 1.56 -13.64
C ARG A 111 1.66 2.05 -12.20
N PHE A 112 2.52 1.42 -11.42
CA PHE A 112 2.87 1.86 -10.08
C PHE A 112 3.38 3.31 -10.06
N TYR A 113 4.42 3.62 -10.85
CA TYR A 113 5.01 4.96 -10.85
C TYR A 113 4.11 6.05 -11.44
N ALA A 114 3.06 5.70 -12.20
CA ALA A 114 2.04 6.66 -12.62
C ALA A 114 1.32 7.32 -11.43
N TRP A 115 1.37 6.72 -10.23
CA TRP A 115 0.80 7.27 -9.01
C TRP A 115 1.70 8.28 -8.30
N ARG A 116 3.00 8.33 -8.61
CA ARG A 116 3.98 9.19 -7.91
C ARG A 116 3.52 10.63 -7.79
N ASN A 117 3.10 11.25 -8.89
CA ASN A 117 2.63 12.64 -8.89
C ASN A 117 1.33 12.84 -8.11
N ARG A 118 0.49 11.81 -7.98
CA ARG A 118 -0.76 11.88 -7.20
C ARG A 118 -0.48 11.74 -5.71
N VAL A 119 0.45 10.87 -5.34
CA VAL A 119 0.92 10.66 -3.97
C VAL A 119 1.68 11.90 -3.48
N LYS A 120 2.55 12.48 -4.31
CA LYS A 120 3.26 13.74 -4.00
C LYS A 120 2.31 14.91 -3.72
N LYS A 121 1.17 15.00 -4.40
CA LYS A 121 0.15 16.06 -4.17
C LYS A 121 -0.52 16.00 -2.79
N ILE A 122 -0.45 14.86 -2.09
CA ILE A 122 -0.98 14.72 -0.73
C ILE A 122 0.12 14.76 0.34
N GLY A 123 1.37 15.07 -0.05
CA GLY A 123 2.49 15.27 0.88
C GLY A 123 3.26 13.99 1.23
N LEU A 124 3.14 12.93 0.42
CA LEU A 124 3.87 11.67 0.60
C LEU A 124 4.78 11.42 -0.60
N ASP A 125 5.81 10.59 -0.46
CA ASP A 125 6.59 10.08 -1.59
C ASP A 125 6.32 8.59 -1.81
N LEU A 126 6.25 8.15 -3.06
CA LEU A 126 6.02 6.75 -3.42
C LEU A 126 7.35 5.99 -3.59
N GLU A 127 8.50 6.68 -3.53
CA GLU A 127 9.84 6.12 -3.73
C GLU A 127 10.43 5.41 -2.50
N LEU A 128 9.60 4.91 -1.59
CA LEU A 128 10.14 4.15 -0.49
C LEU A 128 10.59 2.80 -1.07
N ASP A 129 11.91 2.61 -1.19
CA ASP A 129 12.57 1.31 -1.43
C ASP A 129 12.30 0.41 -0.20
N ILE A 130 11.03 0.08 0.01
CA ILE A 130 10.61 -0.94 0.95
C ILE A 130 11.03 -2.25 0.29
N TYR A 131 11.94 -2.99 0.92
CA TYR A 131 12.33 -4.29 0.39
C TYR A 131 11.08 -5.19 0.36
N GLU A 132 10.65 -5.57 -0.84
CA GLU A 132 9.47 -6.41 -1.06
C GLU A 132 9.91 -7.87 -1.24
N PRO A 133 9.39 -8.83 -0.47
CA PRO A 133 9.50 -10.23 -0.84
C PRO A 133 8.66 -10.44 -2.11
N ASP A 134 9.22 -11.10 -3.14
CA ASP A 134 8.57 -11.31 -4.43
C ASP A 134 7.08 -11.70 -4.31
N TYR A 135 6.19 -10.78 -4.71
CA TYR A 135 4.73 -10.97 -4.78
C TYR A 135 4.34 -11.91 -5.92
N PHE A 136 4.76 -13.17 -5.86
CA PHE A 136 4.17 -14.18 -6.72
C PHE A 136 2.80 -14.56 -6.16
N THR A 137 1.75 -14.44 -6.98
CA THR A 137 0.52 -15.20 -6.71
C THR A 137 0.86 -16.70 -6.62
N TYR A 138 0.06 -17.49 -5.90
CA TYR A 138 0.28 -18.95 -5.80
C TYR A 138 0.40 -19.62 -7.17
N GLY A 139 -0.28 -19.08 -8.20
CA GLY A 139 -0.16 -19.51 -9.59
C GLY A 139 1.15 -19.10 -10.29
N GLU A 140 1.69 -17.92 -10.00
CA GLU A 140 2.92 -17.41 -10.64
C GLU A 140 4.19 -18.09 -10.12
N LYS A 141 4.22 -18.59 -8.87
CA LYS A 141 5.34 -19.42 -8.37
C LYS A 141 5.55 -20.68 -9.22
N GLN A 142 4.49 -21.26 -9.76
CA GLN A 142 4.58 -22.46 -10.60
C GLN A 142 5.07 -22.11 -12.02
N LEU A 143 4.67 -20.95 -12.55
CA LEU A 143 5.12 -20.45 -13.85
C LEU A 143 6.58 -20.00 -13.83
N TYR A 144 7.03 -19.32 -12.77
CA TYR A 144 8.43 -18.92 -12.58
C TYR A 144 9.35 -20.14 -12.44
N LYS A 145 8.98 -21.14 -11.62
CA LYS A 145 9.73 -22.40 -11.50
C LYS A 145 9.78 -23.21 -12.81
N ARG A 146 8.78 -23.07 -13.69
CA ARG A 146 8.78 -23.70 -15.01
C ARG A 146 9.70 -23.00 -16.00
N ARG A 147 9.74 -21.66 -16.01
CA ARG A 147 10.57 -20.89 -16.96
C ARG A 147 12.07 -20.94 -16.69
N HIS A 148 12.49 -21.34 -15.48
CA HIS A 148 13.89 -21.36 -15.07
C HIS A 148 14.43 -22.76 -14.73
N LYS A 149 13.72 -23.82 -15.12
CA LYS A 149 14.23 -25.21 -15.03
C LYS A 149 15.02 -25.65 -16.27
N ASP A 150 14.99 -24.89 -17.36
CA ASP A 150 15.63 -25.24 -18.63
C ASP A 150 16.95 -24.45 -18.88
N THR A 151 17.59 -23.95 -17.83
CA THR A 151 18.86 -23.19 -17.91
C THR A 151 19.92 -23.67 -16.91
N LEU A 152 19.94 -24.96 -16.59
CA LEU A 152 21.10 -25.62 -16.00
C LEU A 152 21.67 -26.64 -16.99
#